data_AF-A0A376G698-F1
#
_entry.id   AF-A0A376G698-F1
#
_cell.length_a   1.000
_cell.length_b   1.000
_cell.length_c   1.000
_cell.angle_alpha   90.00
_cell.angle_beta   90.00
_cell.angle_gamma   90.00
#
_symmetry.space_group_name_H-M   'P 1'
#
loop_
_entity.id
_entity.type
_entity.pdbx_description
1 polymer ?
#
loop_
_entity_poly.entity_id
_entity_poly.type
_entity_poly.pdbx_seq_one_letter_code
_entity_poly.pdbx_strand_id
1 'polypeptide(L)'
;MNTTFVDAEIIRKYSRKDRNNTDKITKVTNWYSKEIQIIPTNVAILFCQRMNICYDQNIKKKYNQLLIFLSILTFLILLGLALSNEFSLMKFMIEVILPSIPIFNFTYKEYNTSLESVDNLQKLREIIEDNLKSISINDTIDEDELRRIQDRIYQNRILSPLIPDFIYSILWTKLEDQMNYSVKAKINEMIR
;
A
#
# COMPACT_ATOMS: atom_id res chain seq x y z
N MET A 1 -8.77 -14.35 10.97
CA MET A 1 -8.63 -14.12 9.52
C MET A 1 -8.32 -15.46 8.88
N ASN A 2 -9.19 -15.95 7.99
CA ASN A 2 -8.99 -17.25 7.35
C ASN A 2 -7.72 -17.21 6.49
N THR A 3 -6.79 -18.12 6.76
CA THR A 3 -5.56 -18.32 6.01
C THR A 3 -5.88 -19.01 4.70
N THR A 4 -6.20 -18.25 3.65
CA THR A 4 -6.24 -18.80 2.30
C THR A 4 -4.83 -18.76 1.73
N PHE A 5 -4.14 -19.91 1.83
CA PHE A 5 -2.93 -20.15 1.05
C PHE A 5 -3.22 -19.87 -0.42
N VAL A 6 -2.27 -19.25 -1.12
CA VAL A 6 -2.41 -18.97 -2.54
C VAL A 6 -1.83 -20.15 -3.32
N ASP A 7 -2.70 -20.88 -4.03
CA ASP A 7 -2.34 -22.08 -4.77
C ASP A 7 -1.22 -21.83 -5.79
N ALA A 8 -0.32 -22.80 -5.93
CA ALA A 8 0.79 -22.73 -6.87
C ALA A 8 0.34 -22.51 -8.32
N GLU A 9 -0.82 -23.07 -8.70
CA GLU A 9 -1.41 -22.89 -10.03
C GLU A 9 -1.79 -21.43 -10.31
N ILE A 10 -2.35 -20.74 -9.31
CA ILE A 10 -2.71 -19.32 -9.39
C ILE A 10 -1.44 -18.49 -9.59
N ILE A 11 -0.39 -18.75 -8.81
CA ILE A 11 0.90 -18.07 -8.95
C ILE A 11 1.46 -18.30 -10.35
N ARG A 12 1.45 -19.54 -10.85
CA ARG A 12 1.99 -19.87 -12.17
C ARG A 12 1.22 -19.17 -13.28
N LYS A 13 -0.11 -19.15 -13.19
CA LYS A 13 -1.01 -18.49 -14.16
C LYS A 13 -0.65 -17.02 -14.33
N TYR A 14 -0.50 -16.27 -13.23
CA TYR A 14 -0.23 -14.84 -13.29
C TYR A 14 1.26 -14.50 -13.50
N SER A 15 2.19 -15.27 -12.92
CA SER A 15 3.63 -14.98 -13.04
C SER A 15 4.21 -15.28 -14.42
N ARG A 16 3.66 -16.24 -15.18
CA ARG A 16 4.25 -16.69 -16.46
C ARG A 16 4.42 -15.55 -17.46
N LYS A 17 3.42 -14.69 -17.60
CA LYS A 17 3.45 -13.57 -18.55
C LYS A 17 4.43 -12.49 -18.09
N ASP A 18 4.39 -12.17 -16.81
CA ASP A 18 5.16 -11.06 -16.24
C ASP A 18 6.65 -11.37 -16.11
N ARG A 19 7.01 -12.64 -15.87
CA ARG A 19 8.40 -13.11 -15.85
C ARG A 19 9.15 -12.97 -17.17
N ASN A 20 8.43 -12.85 -18.29
CA ASN A 20 9.02 -12.69 -19.62
C ASN A 20 8.89 -11.25 -20.15
N ASN A 21 8.33 -10.34 -19.34
CA ASN A 21 8.13 -8.95 -19.73
C ASN A 21 9.29 -8.10 -19.19
N THR A 22 10.21 -7.73 -20.07
CA THR A 22 11.42 -6.96 -19.71
C THR A 22 11.08 -5.66 -18.99
N ASP A 23 10.07 -4.91 -19.46
CA ASP A 23 9.69 -3.63 -18.84
C ASP A 23 9.22 -3.81 -17.39
N LYS A 24 8.43 -4.87 -17.14
CA LYS A 24 7.99 -5.20 -15.77
C LYS A 24 9.16 -5.63 -14.89
N ILE A 25 10.07 -6.43 -15.41
CA ILE A 25 11.27 -6.88 -14.68
C ILE A 25 12.14 -5.69 -14.31
N THR A 26 12.43 -4.79 -15.26
CA THR A 26 13.24 -3.60 -15.02
C THR A 26 12.62 -2.71 -13.95
N LYS A 27 11.29 -2.53 -13.94
CA LYS A 27 10.59 -1.74 -12.91
C LYS A 27 10.72 -2.28 -11.49
N VAL A 28 10.90 -3.59 -11.32
CA VAL A 28 11.05 -4.21 -9.98
C VAL A 28 12.49 -4.60 -9.66
N THR A 29 13.42 -4.38 -10.58
CA THR A 29 14.85 -4.64 -10.37
C THR A 29 15.40 -3.59 -9.42
N ASN A 30 16.18 -4.01 -8.42
CA ASN A 30 16.71 -3.14 -7.35
C ASN A 30 15.64 -2.37 -6.57
N TRP A 31 14.40 -2.87 -6.52
CA TRP A 31 13.31 -2.27 -5.75
C TRP A 31 13.56 -2.27 -4.24
N TYR A 32 14.28 -3.27 -3.73
CA TYR A 32 14.58 -3.38 -2.31
C TYR A 32 15.86 -2.65 -1.93
N SER A 33 15.89 -2.15 -0.69
CA SER A 33 17.05 -1.45 -0.13
C SER A 33 18.32 -2.29 -0.23
N LYS A 34 19.43 -1.67 -0.67
CA LYS A 34 20.75 -2.32 -0.70
C LYS A 34 21.26 -2.69 0.71
N GLU A 35 20.75 -2.04 1.75
CA GLU A 35 21.13 -2.30 3.14
C GLU A 35 20.84 -3.75 3.56
N ILE A 36 19.91 -4.45 2.90
CA ILE A 36 19.62 -5.86 3.22
C ILE A 36 20.72 -6.84 2.78
N GLN A 37 21.66 -6.40 1.93
CA GLN A 37 22.72 -7.29 1.40
C GLN A 37 23.63 -7.85 2.49
N ILE A 38 23.66 -7.23 3.67
CA ILE A 38 24.45 -7.71 4.80
C ILE A 38 23.81 -8.90 5.52
N ILE A 39 22.54 -9.23 5.22
CA ILE A 39 21.81 -10.33 5.82
C ILE A 39 21.99 -11.56 4.92
N PRO A 40 22.79 -12.56 5.32
CA PRO A 40 23.17 -13.66 4.43
C PRO A 40 22.09 -14.75 4.33
N THR A 41 21.07 -14.72 5.19
CA THR A 41 20.07 -15.78 5.32
C THR A 41 18.73 -15.37 4.73
N ASN A 42 17.76 -16.29 4.78
CA ASN A 42 16.39 -16.03 4.36
C ASN A 42 15.64 -15.03 5.28
N VAL A 43 16.25 -14.55 6.37
CA VAL A 43 15.78 -13.37 7.12
C VAL A 43 15.66 -12.14 6.22
N ALA A 44 16.50 -12.02 5.18
CA ALA A 44 16.40 -10.95 4.19
C ALA A 44 15.02 -10.92 3.49
N ILE A 45 14.37 -12.07 3.30
CA ILE A 45 13.03 -12.16 2.72
C ILE A 45 12.00 -11.49 3.64
N LEU A 46 12.13 -11.66 4.95
CA LEU A 46 11.25 -11.03 5.93
C LEU A 46 11.39 -9.49 5.90
N PHE A 47 12.60 -8.97 5.74
CA PHE A 47 12.83 -7.55 5.50
C PHE A 47 12.21 -7.06 4.19
N CYS A 48 12.30 -7.84 3.11
CA CYS A 48 11.61 -7.54 1.84
C CYS A 48 10.09 -7.48 1.98
N GLN A 49 9.50 -8.40 2.73
CA GLN A 49 8.06 -8.40 3.03
C GLN A 49 7.67 -7.18 3.87
N ARG A 50 8.48 -6.83 4.88
CA ARG A 50 8.31 -5.62 5.69
C ARG A 50 8.37 -4.35 4.84
N MET A 51 9.31 -4.26 3.91
CA MET A 51 9.43 -3.15 2.96
C MET A 51 8.16 -3.00 2.10
N ASN A 52 7.69 -4.11 1.51
CA ASN A 52 6.46 -4.14 0.72
C ASN A 52 5.26 -3.64 1.51
N ILE A 53 5.13 -4.06 2.77
CA ILE A 53 4.04 -3.64 3.66
C ILE A 53 4.15 -2.14 3.96
N CYS A 54 5.33 -1.66 4.36
CA CYS A 54 5.55 -0.25 4.67
C CYS A 54 5.22 0.66 3.49
N TYR A 55 5.69 0.29 2.29
CA TYR A 55 5.41 1.03 1.06
C TYR A 55 3.89 1.05 0.75
N ASP A 56 3.24 -0.11 0.76
CA ASP A 56 1.80 -0.24 0.44
C ASP A 56 0.91 0.51 1.45
N GLN A 57 1.25 0.46 2.75
CA GLN A 57 0.55 1.24 3.78
C GLN A 57 0.65 2.74 3.51
N ASN A 58 1.86 3.23 3.23
CA ASN A 58 2.10 4.67 3.09
C ASN A 58 1.47 5.22 1.81
N ILE A 59 1.53 4.48 0.70
CA ILE A 59 0.87 4.93 -0.53
C ILE A 59 -0.65 4.98 -0.37
N LYS A 60 -1.27 3.98 0.27
CA LYS A 60 -2.71 3.98 0.57
C LYS A 60 -3.11 5.17 1.43
N LYS A 61 -2.37 5.44 2.52
CA LYS A 61 -2.62 6.61 3.39
C LYS A 61 -2.53 7.93 2.61
N LYS A 62 -1.53 8.09 1.75
CA LYS A 62 -1.34 9.29 0.93
C LYS A 62 -2.41 9.43 -0.14
N TYR A 63 -2.80 8.33 -0.78
CA TYR A 63 -3.89 8.31 -1.75
C TYR A 63 -5.23 8.70 -1.12
N ASN A 64 -5.55 8.18 0.06
CA ASN A 64 -6.76 8.56 0.79
C ASN A 64 -6.78 10.06 1.15
N GLN A 65 -5.64 10.61 1.58
CA GLN A 65 -5.51 12.05 1.84
C GLN A 65 -5.80 12.86 0.58
N LEU A 66 -5.30 12.41 -0.58
CA LEU A 66 -5.57 13.05 -1.87
C LEU A 66 -7.05 12.94 -2.26
N LEU A 67 -7.68 11.78 -2.10
CA LEU A 67 -9.11 11.60 -2.41
C LEU A 67 -10.01 12.52 -1.57
N ILE A 68 -9.75 12.63 -0.27
CA ILE A 68 -10.48 13.53 0.62
C ILE A 68 -10.28 14.98 0.17
N PHE A 69 -9.03 15.37 -0.12
CA PHE A 69 -8.72 16.71 -0.62
C PHE A 69 -9.47 17.04 -1.91
N LEU A 70 -9.44 16.14 -2.91
CA LEU A 70 -10.12 16.35 -4.19
C LEU A 70 -11.64 16.41 -4.04
N SER A 71 -12.21 15.61 -3.14
CA SER A 71 -13.63 15.60 -2.83
C SER A 71 -14.09 16.94 -2.21
N ILE A 72 -13.35 17.45 -1.22
CA ILE A 72 -13.60 18.76 -0.61
C ILE A 72 -13.40 19.88 -1.64
N LEU A 73 -12.32 19.84 -2.42
CA LEU A 73 -12.02 20.83 -3.45
C LEU A 73 -13.16 20.92 -4.48
N THR A 74 -13.67 19.77 -4.93
CA THR A 74 -14.78 19.73 -5.89
C THR A 74 -16.04 20.37 -5.30
N PHE A 75 -16.37 20.06 -4.05
CA PHE A 75 -17.49 20.69 -3.35
C PHE A 75 -17.31 22.22 -3.27
N LEU A 76 -16.11 22.70 -2.93
CA LEU A 76 -15.81 24.13 -2.84
C LEU A 76 -15.91 24.83 -4.20
N ILE A 77 -15.49 24.18 -5.29
CA ILE A 77 -15.63 24.71 -6.66
C ILE A 77 -17.13 24.84 -7.01
N LEU A 78 -17.92 23.79 -6.78
CA LEU A 78 -19.36 23.82 -7.04
C LEU A 78 -20.06 24.91 -6.22
N LEU A 79 -19.69 25.04 -4.94
CA LEU A 79 -20.19 26.10 -4.07
C LEU A 79 -19.84 27.49 -4.60
N GLY A 80 -18.58 27.70 -5.04
CA GLY A 80 -18.14 28.97 -5.61
C GLY A 80 -18.92 29.37 -6.87
N LEU A 81 -19.19 28.41 -7.77
CA LEU A 81 -20.00 28.62 -8.97
C LEU A 81 -21.48 28.92 -8.66
N ALA A 82 -22.03 28.29 -7.62
CA ALA A 82 -23.40 28.57 -7.19
C ALA A 82 -23.53 29.98 -6.59
N LEU A 83 -22.51 30.44 -5.85
CA LEU A 83 -22.46 31.76 -5.22
C LEU A 83 -22.15 32.92 -6.19
N SER A 84 -21.52 32.65 -7.33
CA SER A 84 -21.22 33.70 -8.33
C SER A 84 -22.45 34.18 -9.11
N ASN A 85 -23.61 33.57 -8.88
CA ASN A 85 -24.89 33.90 -9.48
C ASN A 85 -25.90 34.31 -8.39
N GLU A 86 -27.13 34.65 -8.77
CA GLU A 86 -28.20 34.82 -7.78
C GLU A 86 -28.39 33.54 -6.95
N PHE A 87 -28.09 33.65 -5.66
CA PHE A 87 -28.15 32.52 -4.74
C PHE A 87 -29.61 32.19 -4.40
N SER A 88 -29.97 30.92 -4.51
CA SER A 88 -31.21 30.39 -3.96
C SER A 88 -30.97 29.00 -3.35
N LEU A 89 -31.78 28.64 -2.35
CA LEU A 89 -31.70 27.31 -1.73
C LEU A 89 -31.88 26.19 -2.76
N MET A 90 -32.81 26.37 -3.71
CA MET A 90 -33.05 25.40 -4.78
C MET A 90 -31.81 25.21 -5.65
N LYS A 91 -31.14 26.31 -6.02
CA LYS A 91 -29.92 26.28 -6.82
C LYS A 91 -28.78 25.57 -6.08
N PHE A 92 -28.58 25.87 -4.80
CA PHE A 92 -27.61 25.17 -3.96
C PHE A 92 -27.84 23.65 -3.93
N MET A 93 -29.10 23.22 -3.77
CA MET A 93 -29.44 21.79 -3.76
C MET A 93 -29.12 21.12 -5.10
N ILE A 94 -29.48 21.74 -6.22
CA ILE A 94 -29.36 21.15 -7.56
C ILE A 94 -27.91 21.21 -8.07
N GLU A 95 -27.21 22.31 -7.86
CA GLU A 95 -25.89 22.55 -8.46
C GLU A 95 -24.72 22.14 -7.55
N VAL A 96 -24.95 22.06 -6.23
CA VAL A 96 -23.88 21.73 -5.27
C VAL A 96 -24.13 20.37 -4.61
N ILE A 97 -25.27 20.20 -3.93
CA ILE A 97 -25.51 18.99 -3.13
C ILE A 97 -25.65 17.76 -4.02
N LEU A 98 -26.58 17.76 -4.99
CA LEU A 98 -26.83 16.58 -5.84
C LEU A 98 -25.58 16.08 -6.58
N PRO A 99 -24.75 16.95 -7.23
CA PRO A 99 -23.55 16.50 -7.91
C PRO A 99 -22.43 16.06 -6.95
N SER A 100 -22.43 16.53 -5.70
CA SER A 100 -21.41 16.15 -4.71
C SER A 100 -21.65 14.78 -4.07
N ILE A 101 -22.91 14.32 -3.97
CA ILE A 101 -23.28 13.02 -3.40
C ILE A 101 -22.46 11.84 -3.98
N PRO A 102 -22.40 11.63 -5.31
CA PRO A 102 -21.65 10.50 -5.86
C PRO A 102 -20.16 10.57 -5.53
N ILE A 103 -19.58 11.79 -5.48
CA ILE A 103 -18.17 12.00 -5.13
C ILE A 103 -17.93 11.61 -3.67
N PHE A 104 -18.76 12.10 -2.75
CA PHE A 104 -18.63 11.75 -1.33
C PHE A 104 -18.86 10.26 -1.09
N ASN A 105 -19.84 9.63 -1.75
CA ASN A 105 -20.08 8.20 -1.64
C ASN A 105 -18.88 7.38 -2.15
N PHE A 106 -18.31 7.77 -3.28
CA PHE A 106 -17.10 7.14 -3.82
C PHE A 106 -15.93 7.28 -2.84
N THR A 107 -15.62 8.51 -2.42
CA THR A 107 -14.52 8.78 -1.48
C THR A 107 -14.70 8.04 -0.16
N TYR A 108 -15.92 8.00 0.39
CA TYR A 108 -16.24 7.28 1.62
C TYR A 108 -15.98 5.77 1.48
N LYS A 109 -16.46 5.17 0.39
CA LYS A 109 -16.25 3.73 0.13
C LYS A 109 -14.77 3.40 -0.02
N GLU A 110 -14.06 4.13 -0.87
CA GLU A 110 -12.62 3.93 -1.10
C GLU A 110 -11.81 4.11 0.19
N TYR A 111 -12.14 5.13 0.98
CA TYR A 111 -11.50 5.40 2.26
C TYR A 111 -11.67 4.24 3.24
N ASN A 112 -12.89 3.74 3.41
CA ASN A 112 -13.15 2.65 4.37
C ASN A 112 -12.49 1.34 3.94
N THR A 113 -12.60 0.96 2.67
CA THR A 113 -11.91 -0.24 2.16
C THR A 113 -10.40 -0.11 2.28
N SER A 114 -9.86 1.09 2.02
CA SER A 114 -8.43 1.33 2.23
C SER A 114 -8.05 1.33 3.72
N LEU A 115 -8.91 1.77 4.63
CA LEU A 115 -8.65 1.78 6.07
C LEU A 115 -8.51 0.34 6.58
N GLU A 116 -9.43 -0.54 6.19
CA GLU A 116 -9.37 -1.99 6.49
C GLU A 116 -8.08 -2.61 5.95
N SER A 117 -7.70 -2.27 4.73
CA SER A 117 -6.44 -2.77 4.14
C SER A 117 -5.21 -2.29 4.91
N VAL A 118 -5.16 -1.02 5.30
CA VAL A 118 -4.05 -0.45 6.07
C VAL A 118 -3.94 -1.09 7.46
N ASP A 119 -5.08 -1.39 8.11
CA ASP A 119 -5.13 -2.12 9.38
C ASP A 119 -4.63 -3.56 9.24
N ASN A 120 -5.05 -4.27 8.18
CA ASN A 120 -4.55 -5.63 7.89
C ASN A 120 -3.03 -5.65 7.67
N LEU A 121 -2.50 -4.67 6.93
CA LEU A 121 -1.08 -4.49 6.73
C LEU A 121 -0.35 -4.15 8.03
N GLN A 122 -0.97 -3.38 8.93
CA GLN A 122 -0.39 -3.02 10.22
C GLN A 122 -0.24 -4.25 11.11
N LYS A 123 -1.29 -5.06 11.21
CA LYS A 123 -1.26 -6.35 11.93
C LYS A 123 -0.22 -7.31 11.34
N LEU A 124 -0.08 -7.33 10.02
CA LEU A 124 0.94 -8.16 9.37
C LEU A 124 2.36 -7.66 9.65
N ARG A 125 2.55 -6.34 9.69
CA ARG A 125 3.83 -5.73 10.08
C ARG A 125 4.19 -6.09 11.52
N GLU A 126 3.24 -6.04 12.45
CA GLU A 126 3.47 -6.40 13.85
C GLU A 126 3.97 -7.84 13.99
N ILE A 127 3.38 -8.78 13.26
CA ILE A 127 3.84 -10.18 13.22
C ILE A 127 5.29 -10.27 12.72
N ILE A 128 5.64 -9.53 11.67
CA ILE A 128 7.02 -9.47 11.18
C ILE A 128 7.96 -8.88 12.24
N GLU A 129 7.57 -7.78 12.89
CA GLU A 129 8.39 -7.14 13.93
C GLU A 129 8.60 -8.06 15.13
N ASP A 130 7.59 -8.83 15.53
CA ASP A 130 7.71 -9.79 16.61
C ASP A 130 8.65 -10.94 16.24
N ASN A 131 8.57 -11.47 15.01
CA ASN A 131 9.53 -12.45 14.50
C ASN A 131 10.96 -11.90 14.53
N LEU A 132 11.15 -10.65 14.07
CA LEU A 132 12.46 -9.99 14.03
C LEU A 132 13.04 -9.73 15.43
N LYS A 133 12.22 -9.63 16.49
CA LYS A 133 12.72 -9.51 17.87
C LYS A 133 13.29 -10.82 18.41
N SER A 134 12.81 -11.96 17.91
CA SER A 134 13.18 -13.29 18.40
C SER A 134 14.35 -13.94 17.65
N ILE A 135 14.87 -13.30 16.60
CA ILE A 135 15.88 -13.89 15.71
C ILE A 135 17.08 -12.94 15.49
N SER A 136 18.23 -13.52 15.18
CA SER A 136 19.42 -12.84 14.67
C SER A 136 19.43 -12.79 13.14
N ILE A 137 20.24 -11.90 12.57
CA ILE A 137 20.47 -11.84 11.11
C ILE A 137 21.11 -13.12 10.54
N ASN A 138 21.75 -13.93 11.39
CA ASN A 138 22.38 -15.19 11.01
C ASN A 138 21.45 -16.40 11.16
N ASP A 139 20.25 -16.20 11.70
CA ASP A 139 19.28 -17.28 11.86
C ASP A 139 18.57 -17.57 10.53
N THR A 140 17.79 -18.65 10.52
CA THR A 140 16.93 -19.01 9.40
C THR A 140 15.49 -19.07 9.84
N ILE A 141 14.59 -18.68 8.95
CA ILE A 141 13.14 -18.70 9.15
C ILE A 141 12.55 -19.88 8.38
N ASP A 142 11.51 -20.50 8.92
CA ASP A 142 10.72 -21.49 8.20
C ASP A 142 10.16 -20.91 6.88
N GLU A 143 10.39 -21.60 5.76
CA GLU A 143 9.90 -21.15 4.45
C GLU A 143 8.38 -21.10 4.40
N ASP A 144 7.69 -21.99 5.12
CA ASP A 144 6.24 -21.97 5.20
C ASP A 144 5.74 -20.72 5.93
N GLU A 145 6.51 -20.21 6.90
CA GLU A 145 6.20 -18.94 7.57
C GLU A 145 6.33 -17.74 6.64
N LEU A 146 7.46 -17.66 5.92
CA LEU A 146 7.68 -16.64 4.90
C LEU A 146 6.57 -16.70 3.84
N ARG A 147 6.15 -17.91 3.45
CA ARG A 147 5.06 -18.13 2.51
C ARG A 147 3.71 -17.64 3.06
N ARG A 148 3.38 -17.96 4.32
CA ARG A 148 2.15 -17.50 4.98
C ARG A 148 2.06 -15.97 5.00
N ILE A 149 3.17 -15.28 5.27
CA ILE A 149 3.22 -13.81 5.23
C ILE A 149 3.00 -13.30 3.80
N GLN A 150 3.69 -13.88 2.81
CA GLN A 150 3.56 -13.49 1.41
C GLN A 150 2.12 -13.65 0.89
N ASP A 151 1.45 -14.73 1.28
CA ASP A 151 0.06 -14.98 0.90
C ASP A 151 -0.88 -13.95 1.50
N ARG A 152 -0.65 -13.54 2.76
CA ARG A 152 -1.43 -12.46 3.38
C ARG A 152 -1.20 -11.10 2.71
N ILE A 153 0.04 -10.80 2.28
CA ILE A 153 0.31 -9.59 1.47
C ILE A 153 -0.50 -9.65 0.17
N TYR A 154 -0.48 -10.79 -0.51
CA TYR A 154 -1.23 -10.97 -1.76
C TYR A 154 -2.74 -10.82 -1.56
N GLN A 155 -3.31 -11.49 -0.56
CA GLN A 155 -4.74 -11.41 -0.24
C GLN A 155 -5.16 -9.98 0.10
N ASN A 156 -4.34 -9.26 0.88
CA ASN A 156 -4.60 -7.85 1.14
C ASN A 156 -4.62 -7.02 -0.14
N ARG A 157 -3.69 -7.25 -1.07
CA ARG A 157 -3.60 -6.50 -2.33
C ARG A 157 -4.80 -6.73 -3.24
N ILE A 158 -5.29 -7.96 -3.38
CA ILE A 158 -6.43 -8.24 -4.26
C ILE A 158 -7.76 -7.68 -3.74
N LEU A 159 -7.87 -7.50 -2.41
CA LEU A 159 -9.05 -6.92 -1.75
C LEU A 159 -8.94 -5.39 -1.58
N SER A 160 -7.79 -4.80 -1.93
CA SER A 160 -7.55 -3.37 -1.79
C SER A 160 -8.16 -2.57 -2.94
N PRO A 161 -8.48 -1.28 -2.72
CA PRO A 161 -8.84 -0.38 -3.81
C PRO A 161 -7.66 -0.19 -4.78
N LEU A 162 -7.99 0.02 -6.05
CA LEU A 162 -6.99 0.24 -7.10
C LEU A 162 -6.46 1.67 -7.02
N ILE A 163 -5.15 1.80 -6.81
CA ILE A 163 -4.48 3.10 -6.85
C ILE A 163 -3.99 3.33 -8.29
N PRO A 164 -4.29 4.49 -8.89
CA PRO A 164 -3.78 4.81 -10.22
C PRO A 164 -2.24 4.85 -10.30
N ASP A 165 -1.66 4.32 -11.38
CA ASP A 165 -0.20 4.21 -11.57
C ASP A 165 0.54 5.54 -11.43
N PHE A 166 -0.06 6.67 -11.84
CA PHE A 166 0.58 7.98 -11.73
C PHE A 166 0.76 8.43 -10.27
N ILE A 167 -0.05 7.93 -9.32
CA ILE A 167 0.14 8.21 -7.89
C ILE A 167 1.41 7.53 -7.39
N TYR A 168 1.70 6.32 -7.89
CA TYR A 168 2.95 5.62 -7.58
C TYR A 168 4.15 6.43 -8.07
N SER A 169 4.11 6.95 -9.30
CA SER A 169 5.23 7.71 -9.85
C SER A 169 5.49 9.02 -9.10
N ILE A 170 4.44 9.73 -8.67
CA ILE A 170 4.58 10.99 -7.90
C ILE A 170 5.17 10.74 -6.52
N LEU A 171 4.74 9.67 -5.84
CA LEU A 171 5.11 9.41 -4.44
C LEU A 171 6.37 8.55 -4.29
N TRP A 172 6.84 7.92 -5.37
CA TRP A 172 7.91 6.93 -5.38
C TRP A 172 9.12 7.33 -4.54
N THR A 173 9.80 8.41 -4.93
CA THR A 173 11.08 8.82 -4.32
C THR A 173 10.96 9.05 -2.82
N LYS A 174 9.85 9.67 -2.39
CA LYS A 174 9.61 9.94 -0.97
C LYS A 174 9.33 8.66 -0.18
N LEU A 175 8.53 7.75 -0.75
CA LEU A 175 8.18 6.49 -0.08
C LEU A 175 9.36 5.51 -0.06
N GLU A 176 10.17 5.51 -1.11
CA GLU A 176 11.41 4.74 -1.22
C GLU A 176 12.43 5.17 -0.16
N ASP A 177 12.65 6.47 0.03
CA ASP A 177 13.52 7.00 1.09
C ASP A 177 13.04 6.58 2.49
N GLN A 178 11.75 6.75 2.78
CA GLN A 178 11.15 6.35 4.06
C GLN A 178 11.32 4.84 4.32
N MET A 179 11.10 4.03 3.30
CA MET A 179 11.27 2.58 3.35
C MET A 179 12.73 2.19 3.62
N ASN A 180 13.67 2.78 2.88
CA ASN A 180 15.10 2.51 3.01
C ASN A 180 15.62 2.90 4.39
N TYR A 181 15.25 4.08 4.89
CA TYR A 181 15.58 4.52 6.24
C TYR A 181 15.02 3.55 7.30
N SER A 182 13.76 3.13 7.16
CA SER A 182 13.13 2.22 8.11
C SER A 182 13.83 0.86 8.20
N VAL A 183 14.29 0.32 7.07
CA VAL A 183 15.06 -0.93 7.03
C VAL A 183 16.42 -0.75 7.67
N LYS A 184 17.16 0.30 7.28
CA LYS A 184 18.48 0.59 7.85
C LYS A 184 18.43 0.71 9.38
N ALA A 185 17.44 1.44 9.88
CA ALA A 185 17.23 1.59 11.32
C ALA A 185 17.00 0.24 12.01
N LYS A 186 16.15 -0.62 11.43
CA LYS A 186 15.84 -1.93 12.00
C LYS A 186 17.03 -2.90 11.96
N ILE A 187 17.81 -2.88 10.88
CA ILE A 187 19.04 -3.65 10.78
C ILE A 187 20.03 -3.23 11.88
N ASN A 188 20.23 -1.92 12.06
CA ASN A 188 21.11 -1.40 13.11
C ASN A 188 20.64 -1.76 14.53
N GLU A 189 19.34 -1.88 14.75
CA GLU A 189 18.76 -2.34 16.03
C GLU A 189 19.12 -3.80 16.31
N MET A 190 19.14 -4.67 15.29
CA MET A 190 19.42 -6.10 15.44
C MET A 190 20.90 -6.46 15.55
N ILE A 191 21.80 -5.59 15.06
CA ILE A 191 23.25 -5.80 15.11
C ILE A 191 23.87 -5.29 16.42
N ARG A 192 23.14 -4.44 17.15
CA ARG A 192 23.54 -3.94 18.47
C ARG A 192 23.32 -4.98 19.55
#